data_AF-D6CZN1-F1
#
_entry.id   AF-D6CZN1-F1
#
_cell.length_a   1.000
_cell.length_b   1.000
_cell.length_c   1.000
_cell.angle_alpha   90.00
_cell.angle_beta   90.00
_cell.angle_gamma   90.00
#
_symmetry.space_group_name_H-M   'P 1'
#
loop_
_entity.id
_entity.type
_entity.pdbx_description
1 polymer ?
#
loop_
_entity_poly.entity_id
_entity_poly.type
_entity_poly.pdbx_seq_one_letter_code
_entity_poly.pdbx_strand_id
1 'polypeptide(L)'
;MKIKSLMYVLMGTMLVVACTDSNNEEGIVDNGGGDDSPQYVIPAGFDFATSRTVSAKVYSSKPVAVDLYWDSENQERSLLVSGLLVDGEKDLELNVPIHCANIYLKYSDGTDKTASFPINSVTRSGETVAITVPEDAVAVTSEEDDGWFFYHNTGVAMFEDNWPIEPGQDNDLNDVVFEYDLKVTECQAEKWFEAGQGYKEGLKLTLDIRAKGGRYPIKLGVVLGGLDKKYIETVATRILLKEGQGKETELATGEMKAEMPQQQLFGKSQFCKVTVDTEHGSPVIIMDGLSALGDNTNFFQTTKGFINPGQGMLRAEIILGAKVRTSLTEDLDQLKAYRALITDTHNQNFFIVTNTNKEIHMKGYRPSYLYTNYEADSAGEMMEGVPYCNKNGFVWGIKVPVGVKHAYEKVLFDNAYPEFRAWVTSNGADNKDWYLHPAAEKVVEAW
;
A
#
# COMPACT_ATOMS: atom_id res chain seq x y z
N MET A 1 -23.32 -36.44 -61.43
CA MET A 1 -22.95 -36.48 -62.86
C MET A 1 -21.41 -36.49 -62.96
N LYS A 2 -20.78 -37.34 -63.79
CA LYS A 2 -19.31 -37.37 -63.93
C LYS A 2 -18.81 -36.18 -64.74
N ILE A 3 -17.58 -35.72 -64.46
CA ILE A 3 -16.52 -35.13 -65.35
C ILE A 3 -15.61 -34.25 -64.46
N LYS A 4 -14.29 -34.17 -64.61
CA LYS A 4 -13.21 -35.09 -65.05
C LYS A 4 -11.94 -34.54 -64.37
N SER A 5 -11.05 -35.38 -63.85
CA SER A 5 -9.68 -34.93 -63.55
C SER A 5 -8.90 -34.82 -64.86
N LEU A 6 -8.07 -33.79 -65.00
CA LEU A 6 -7.01 -33.75 -66.01
C LEU A 6 -5.75 -33.13 -65.39
N MET A 7 -4.65 -33.86 -65.50
CA MET A 7 -3.35 -33.58 -64.88
C MET A 7 -2.33 -33.46 -66.01
N TYR A 8 -1.48 -32.43 -66.01
CA TYR A 8 -0.42 -32.25 -67.02
C TYR A 8 0.94 -31.83 -66.42
N VAL A 9 1.99 -32.20 -67.18
CA VAL A 9 3.33 -32.68 -66.75
C VAL A 9 4.28 -32.42 -67.95
N LEU A 10 5.53 -31.93 -67.83
CA LEU A 10 6.39 -31.66 -66.66
C LEU A 10 7.50 -30.61 -67.00
N MET A 11 8.10 -30.00 -65.97
CA MET A 11 9.51 -29.53 -65.90
C MET A 11 10.02 -28.35 -66.76
N GLY A 12 11.00 -27.65 -66.18
CA GLY A 12 11.92 -26.70 -66.84
C GLY A 12 11.63 -25.23 -66.51
N THR A 13 12.56 -24.41 -65.98
CA THR A 13 14.00 -24.60 -65.72
C THR A 13 14.43 -23.79 -64.47
N MET A 14 15.50 -24.25 -63.81
CA MET A 14 16.15 -23.53 -62.72
C MET A 14 17.19 -22.56 -63.30
N LEU A 15 17.25 -21.32 -62.82
CA LEU A 15 18.45 -20.47 -62.81
C LEU A 15 18.36 -19.46 -61.68
N VAL A 16 19.51 -19.04 -61.17
CA VAL A 16 19.66 -18.31 -59.89
C VAL A 16 20.29 -16.93 -60.17
N VAL A 17 20.02 -15.98 -59.27
CA VAL A 17 20.85 -14.84 -58.81
C VAL A 17 20.05 -13.53 -58.76
N ALA A 18 20.29 -12.77 -57.70
CA ALA A 18 19.57 -11.56 -57.30
C ALA A 18 19.97 -10.31 -58.09
N CYS A 19 19.08 -9.31 -58.13
CA CYS A 19 19.23 -8.11 -57.29
C CYS A 19 18.04 -7.14 -57.45
N THR A 20 17.71 -6.45 -56.34
CA THR A 20 17.05 -5.13 -56.25
C THR A 20 15.89 -4.80 -57.20
N ASP A 21 14.69 -4.70 -56.64
CA ASP A 21 13.65 -3.80 -57.18
C ASP A 21 13.41 -2.64 -56.21
N SER A 22 13.44 -1.43 -56.76
CA SER A 22 13.19 -0.17 -56.05
C SER A 22 11.77 0.32 -56.29
N ASN A 23 11.14 0.78 -55.21
CA ASN A 23 10.11 1.81 -55.16
C ASN A 23 8.88 1.65 -56.09
N ASN A 24 7.72 1.44 -55.46
CA ASN A 24 6.68 2.46 -55.54
C ASN A 24 6.11 2.71 -54.15
N GLU A 25 5.96 3.98 -53.81
CA GLU A 25 5.40 4.45 -52.55
C GLU A 25 3.87 4.35 -52.60
N GLU A 26 3.26 3.65 -51.65
CA GLU A 26 1.84 3.87 -51.33
C GLU A 26 1.73 4.37 -49.89
N GLY A 27 1.42 5.67 -49.77
CA GLY A 27 0.72 6.26 -48.64
C GLY A 27 1.22 5.93 -47.24
N ILE A 28 2.25 6.66 -46.77
CA ILE A 28 2.32 6.98 -45.34
C ILE A 28 1.05 7.79 -45.02
N VAL A 29 0.08 7.15 -44.39
CA VAL A 29 -1.00 7.88 -43.71
C VAL A 29 -0.38 8.44 -42.44
N ASP A 30 0.07 9.68 -42.55
CA ASP A 30 0.51 10.49 -41.42
C ASP A 30 -0.70 10.82 -40.53
N ASN A 31 -1.11 9.85 -39.72
CA ASN A 31 -1.80 10.14 -38.48
C ASN A 31 -0.75 10.73 -37.54
N GLY A 32 -0.56 12.05 -37.66
CA GLY A 32 0.51 12.80 -37.03
C GLY A 32 0.72 12.40 -35.56
N GLY A 33 1.95 12.08 -35.22
CA GLY A 33 2.32 11.56 -33.91
C GLY A 33 1.93 12.51 -32.79
N GLY A 34 0.95 12.11 -31.98
CA GLY A 34 0.78 12.59 -30.62
C GLY A 34 1.87 11.97 -29.74
N ASP A 35 2.66 12.82 -29.09
CA ASP A 35 3.39 12.44 -27.88
C ASP A 35 2.38 12.26 -26.76
N ASP A 36 1.71 11.10 -26.77
CA ASP A 36 0.65 10.73 -25.82
C ASP A 36 1.24 10.04 -24.56
N SER A 37 2.48 10.40 -24.20
CA SER A 37 2.85 10.39 -22.79
C SER A 37 2.03 11.47 -22.06
N PRO A 38 1.71 11.33 -20.77
CA PRO A 38 1.12 12.42 -20.01
C PRO A 38 2.11 13.60 -19.88
N GLN A 39 2.14 14.49 -20.88
CA GLN A 39 2.80 15.79 -20.82
C GLN A 39 2.16 16.68 -19.76
N TYR A 40 2.50 16.44 -18.49
CA TYR A 40 2.31 17.36 -17.39
C TYR A 40 3.49 17.27 -16.43
N VAL A 41 4.12 18.42 -16.16
CA VAL A 41 5.19 18.51 -15.17
C VAL A 41 4.56 18.52 -13.79
N ILE A 42 4.89 17.53 -12.97
CA ILE A 42 4.46 17.50 -11.57
C ILE A 42 5.39 18.41 -10.77
N PRO A 43 4.88 19.32 -9.91
CA PRO A 43 5.74 20.22 -9.14
C PRO A 43 6.78 19.44 -8.31
N ALA A 44 8.03 19.90 -8.31
CA ALA A 44 9.13 19.20 -7.64
C ALA A 44 8.82 18.90 -6.16
N GLY A 45 8.25 19.89 -5.45
CA GLY A 45 7.84 19.79 -4.05
C GLY A 45 6.47 19.15 -3.80
N PHE A 46 5.79 18.62 -4.82
CA PHE A 46 4.51 17.92 -4.64
C PHE A 46 4.71 16.60 -3.89
N ASP A 47 3.94 16.40 -2.83
CA ASP A 47 3.87 15.16 -2.06
C ASP A 47 2.65 14.34 -2.52
N PHE A 48 2.87 13.05 -2.79
CA PHE A 48 1.83 12.11 -3.20
C PHE A 48 1.05 11.53 -2.00
N ALA A 49 1.30 11.99 -0.78
CA ALA A 49 0.54 11.60 0.40
C ALA A 49 -0.97 11.86 0.24
N THR A 50 -1.77 10.79 0.26
CA THR A 50 -3.24 10.86 0.31
C THR A 50 -3.78 10.96 1.75
N SER A 51 -2.91 11.13 2.75
CA SER A 51 -3.27 11.30 4.15
C SER A 51 -2.37 12.33 4.85
N ARG A 52 -2.79 12.81 6.02
CA ARG A 52 -2.16 13.90 6.77
C ARG A 52 -2.31 13.68 8.27
N THR A 53 -1.37 14.17 9.05
CA THR A 53 -1.41 14.13 10.51
C THR A 53 -2.39 15.20 11.05
N VAL A 54 -3.26 14.82 11.98
CA VAL A 54 -4.22 15.70 12.68
C VAL A 54 -4.10 15.47 14.18
N SER A 55 -3.81 16.53 14.94
CA SER A 55 -3.74 16.45 16.40
C SER A 55 -5.15 16.41 17.00
N ALA A 56 -5.48 15.38 17.77
CA ALA A 56 -6.78 15.20 18.40
C ALA A 56 -6.69 15.36 19.93
N LYS A 57 -7.53 16.25 20.47
CA LYS A 57 -7.75 16.40 21.91
C LYS A 57 -9.07 15.76 22.28
N VAL A 58 -9.04 14.63 22.96
CA VAL A 58 -10.23 13.88 23.38
C VAL A 58 -10.47 14.06 24.87
N TYR A 59 -11.61 14.61 25.25
CA TYR A 59 -11.97 14.86 26.65
C TYR A 59 -13.22 14.08 27.07
N SER A 60 -13.18 13.48 28.26
CA SER A 60 -14.34 12.93 28.96
C SER A 60 -14.33 13.31 30.44
N SER A 61 -15.51 13.56 31.01
CA SER A 61 -15.69 13.87 32.44
C SER A 61 -15.79 12.62 33.34
N LYS A 62 -15.70 11.43 32.75
CA LYS A 62 -15.80 10.10 33.37
C LYS A 62 -15.07 9.07 32.49
N PRO A 63 -14.60 7.93 33.02
CA PRO A 63 -13.92 6.91 32.21
C PRO A 63 -14.87 6.29 31.17
N VAL A 64 -14.59 6.49 29.88
CA VAL A 64 -15.36 5.93 28.74
C VAL A 64 -14.39 5.33 27.72
N ALA A 65 -14.69 4.14 27.20
CA ALA A 65 -14.00 3.55 26.06
C ALA A 65 -14.64 4.01 24.75
N VAL A 66 -13.82 4.46 23.79
CA VAL A 66 -14.28 5.00 22.49
C VAL A 66 -13.41 4.55 21.34
N ASP A 67 -13.98 4.56 20.13
CA ASP A 67 -13.25 4.39 18.87
C ASP A 67 -13.33 5.68 18.04
N LEU A 68 -12.31 5.94 17.22
CA LEU A 68 -12.23 7.09 16.31
C LEU A 68 -12.15 6.60 14.86
N TYR A 69 -12.97 7.18 13.99
CA TYR A 69 -13.04 6.87 12.56
C TYR A 69 -12.92 8.14 11.72
N TRP A 70 -12.41 8.02 10.48
CA TRP A 70 -12.43 9.12 9.49
C TRP A 70 -13.72 9.17 8.65
N ASP A 71 -14.58 8.15 8.75
CA ASP A 71 -15.89 8.10 8.08
C ASP A 71 -17.02 7.65 9.03
N SER A 72 -18.24 8.11 8.72
CA SER A 72 -19.48 7.92 9.48
C SER A 72 -20.03 6.49 9.48
N GLU A 73 -19.62 5.61 8.56
CA GLU A 73 -20.08 4.20 8.54
C GLU A 73 -19.43 3.36 9.65
N ASN A 74 -18.40 3.87 10.34
CA ASN A 74 -17.63 3.20 11.41
C ASN A 74 -17.10 1.80 11.03
N GLN A 75 -16.73 1.61 9.77
CA GLN A 75 -16.17 0.34 9.29
C GLN A 75 -14.67 0.24 9.61
N GLU A 76 -14.12 -0.98 9.67
CA GLU A 76 -12.69 -1.20 9.98
C GLU A 76 -11.76 -0.42 9.02
N ARG A 77 -12.13 -0.31 7.73
CA ARG A 77 -11.43 0.50 6.73
C ARG A 77 -11.27 1.97 7.11
N SER A 78 -12.16 2.51 7.94
CA SER A 78 -12.16 3.90 8.37
C SER A 78 -11.66 4.13 9.79
N LEU A 79 -11.29 3.06 10.50
CA LEU A 79 -10.82 3.11 11.87
C LEU A 79 -9.44 3.79 11.96
N LEU A 80 -9.29 4.72 12.90
CA LEU A 80 -8.04 5.43 13.21
C LEU A 80 -7.45 4.96 14.56
N VAL A 81 -8.33 4.83 15.56
CA VAL A 81 -7.98 4.40 16.93
C VAL A 81 -9.13 3.58 17.49
N SER A 82 -8.86 2.46 18.17
CA SER A 82 -9.89 1.68 18.88
C SER A 82 -9.49 1.36 20.31
N GLY A 83 -10.49 1.22 21.19
CA GLY A 83 -10.32 0.88 22.61
C GLY A 83 -9.73 2.02 23.45
N LEU A 84 -9.87 3.28 23.01
CA LEU A 84 -9.31 4.43 23.71
C LEU A 84 -10.06 4.69 25.02
N LEU A 85 -9.42 4.42 26.17
CA LEU A 85 -9.97 4.78 27.47
C LEU A 85 -9.71 6.27 27.75
N VAL A 86 -10.78 7.06 27.76
CA VAL A 86 -10.76 8.50 28.02
C VAL A 86 -11.29 8.78 29.43
N ASP A 87 -10.42 9.30 30.28
CA ASP A 87 -10.76 9.87 31.59
C ASP A 87 -9.92 11.15 31.73
N GLY A 88 -10.57 12.31 31.82
CA GLY A 88 -9.93 13.61 31.59
C GLY A 88 -9.60 13.85 30.11
N GLU A 89 -8.48 14.53 29.83
CA GLU A 89 -8.01 14.85 28.46
C GLU A 89 -6.95 13.83 27.98
N LYS A 90 -7.02 13.46 26.70
CA LYS A 90 -6.04 12.64 25.98
C LYS A 90 -5.61 13.36 24.70
N ASP A 91 -4.29 13.46 24.51
CA ASP A 91 -3.66 13.94 23.28
C ASP A 91 -3.30 12.75 22.38
N LEU A 92 -3.68 12.83 21.11
CA LEU A 92 -3.40 11.84 20.06
C LEU A 92 -2.95 12.53 18.79
N GLU A 93 -2.17 11.83 17.96
CA GLU A 93 -1.90 12.21 16.58
C GLU A 93 -2.54 11.17 15.65
N LEU A 94 -3.38 11.62 14.70
CA LEU A 94 -4.16 10.74 13.83
C LEU A 94 -3.69 10.86 12.37
N ASN A 95 -3.58 9.75 11.66
CA ASN A 95 -3.26 9.74 10.22
C ASN A 95 -4.55 9.66 9.39
N VAL A 96 -5.02 10.81 8.88
CA VAL A 96 -6.37 11.02 8.34
C VAL A 96 -6.30 11.26 6.83
N PRO A 97 -7.17 10.67 5.98
CA PRO A 97 -7.16 10.93 4.53
C PRO A 97 -7.33 12.43 4.20
N ILE A 98 -6.65 12.93 3.16
CA ILE A 98 -6.56 14.38 2.86
C ILE A 98 -7.89 15.06 2.52
N HIS A 99 -8.92 14.30 2.16
CA HIS A 99 -10.25 14.82 1.85
C HIS A 99 -11.14 15.01 3.10
N CYS A 100 -10.84 14.31 4.21
CA CYS A 100 -11.72 14.29 5.37
C CYS A 100 -11.74 15.65 6.08
N ALA A 101 -12.94 16.14 6.39
CA ALA A 101 -13.17 17.38 7.13
C ALA A 101 -13.65 17.16 8.58
N ASN A 102 -13.98 15.93 8.97
CA ASN A 102 -14.45 15.57 10.31
C ASN A 102 -13.78 14.29 10.79
N ILE A 103 -13.74 14.10 12.11
CA ILE A 103 -13.51 12.82 12.79
C ILE A 103 -14.84 12.36 13.42
N TYR A 104 -15.08 11.07 13.40
CA TYR A 104 -16.26 10.43 13.98
C TYR A 104 -15.86 9.64 15.22
N LEU A 105 -16.52 9.95 16.34
CA LEU A 105 -16.38 9.27 17.63
C LEU A 105 -17.47 8.21 17.72
N LYS A 106 -17.11 6.95 17.85
CA LYS A 106 -18.02 5.88 18.25
C LYS A 106 -17.96 5.68 19.76
N TYR A 107 -19.13 5.61 20.40
CA TYR A 107 -19.29 5.38 21.84
C TYR A 107 -20.59 4.60 22.09
N SER A 108 -20.83 4.18 23.32
CA SER A 108 -22.08 3.50 23.71
C SER A 108 -22.86 4.29 24.76
N ASP A 109 -24.17 4.42 24.59
CA ASP A 109 -25.13 4.89 25.63
C ASP A 109 -25.91 3.71 26.28
N GLY A 110 -25.45 2.47 26.03
CA GLY A 110 -26.26 1.25 26.11
C GLY A 110 -26.63 0.72 24.72
N THR A 111 -26.42 1.52 23.67
CA THR A 111 -26.40 1.13 22.26
C THR A 111 -25.28 1.87 21.52
N ASP A 112 -24.80 1.34 20.40
CA ASP A 112 -23.79 2.01 19.57
C ASP A 112 -24.29 3.37 19.07
N LYS A 113 -23.48 4.42 19.30
CA LYS A 113 -23.71 5.80 18.90
C LYS A 113 -22.52 6.36 18.13
N THR A 114 -22.76 7.44 17.39
CA THR A 114 -21.73 8.17 16.65
C THR A 114 -21.93 9.68 16.81
N ALA A 115 -20.85 10.40 17.12
CA ALA A 115 -20.80 11.87 17.10
C ALA A 115 -19.72 12.34 16.12
N SER A 116 -19.90 13.50 15.49
CA SER A 116 -18.98 14.03 14.48
C SER A 116 -18.37 15.36 14.93
N PHE A 117 -17.06 15.52 14.70
CA PHE A 117 -16.27 16.65 15.17
C PHE A 117 -15.45 17.24 14.01
N PRO A 118 -15.57 18.54 13.70
CA PRO A 118 -14.88 19.16 12.58
C PRO A 118 -13.38 19.33 12.84
N ILE A 119 -12.58 19.04 11.81
CA ILE A 119 -11.14 19.30 11.79
C ILE A 119 -10.94 20.79 11.49
N ASN A 120 -10.23 21.49 12.37
CA ASN A 120 -9.97 22.92 12.26
C ASN A 120 -8.50 23.16 11.88
N SER A 121 -8.26 23.84 10.76
CA SER A 121 -6.92 24.29 10.38
C SER A 121 -6.54 25.52 11.19
N VAL A 122 -5.55 25.40 12.10
CA VAL A 122 -5.08 26.51 12.92
C VAL A 122 -3.79 27.06 12.30
N THR A 123 -3.79 28.33 11.89
CA THR A 123 -2.81 28.97 10.97
C THR A 123 -1.34 29.04 11.44
N ARG A 124 -0.97 28.36 12.54
CA ARG A 124 0.41 28.20 13.02
C ARG A 124 0.74 26.86 13.69
N SER A 125 -0.23 25.98 13.94
CA SER A 125 -0.04 24.78 14.79
C SER A 125 -0.54 23.48 14.15
N GLY A 126 -0.70 23.45 12.84
CA GLY A 126 -1.26 22.29 12.13
C GLY A 126 -2.79 22.23 12.18
N GLU A 127 -3.33 21.07 11.81
CA GLU A 127 -4.77 20.80 11.90
C GLU A 127 -5.11 20.10 13.20
N THR A 128 -6.21 20.53 13.83
CA THR A 128 -6.60 20.07 15.15
C THR A 128 -8.07 19.72 15.22
N VAL A 129 -8.43 18.69 16.00
CA VAL A 129 -9.81 18.37 16.33
C VAL A 129 -9.97 18.30 17.85
N ALA A 130 -11.01 18.99 18.36
CA ALA A 130 -11.41 18.91 19.77
C ALA A 130 -12.65 18.02 19.86
N ILE A 131 -12.52 16.93 20.60
CA ILE A 131 -13.53 15.87 20.73
C ILE A 131 -13.96 15.83 22.19
N THR A 132 -15.24 16.10 22.45
CA THR A 132 -15.83 15.96 23.78
C THR A 132 -16.73 14.74 23.76
N VAL A 133 -16.43 13.72 24.57
CA VAL A 133 -17.28 12.54 24.72
C VAL A 133 -18.65 12.97 25.25
N PRO A 134 -19.76 12.60 24.58
CA PRO A 134 -21.11 12.98 25.01
C PRO A 134 -21.45 12.52 26.44
N GLU A 135 -22.23 13.34 27.17
CA GLU A 135 -22.56 13.10 28.58
C GLU A 135 -23.40 11.84 28.81
N ASP A 136 -24.11 11.35 27.79
CA ASP A 136 -24.92 10.13 27.81
C ASP A 136 -24.11 8.83 27.63
N ALA A 137 -22.81 8.93 27.29
CA ALA A 137 -21.94 7.77 27.15
C ALA A 137 -21.87 6.93 28.45
N VAL A 138 -21.90 5.61 28.34
CA VAL A 138 -21.78 4.69 29.48
C VAL A 138 -20.33 4.71 29.99
N ALA A 139 -20.18 4.82 31.31
CA ALA A 139 -18.88 4.73 31.96
C ALA A 139 -18.41 3.27 32.03
N VAL A 140 -17.11 3.07 31.86
CA VAL A 140 -16.46 1.76 31.99
C VAL A 140 -16.51 1.26 33.44
N THR A 141 -17.02 0.05 33.66
CA THR A 141 -17.13 -0.58 35.01
C THR A 141 -16.16 -1.75 35.24
N SER A 142 -14.99 -1.70 34.61
CA SER A 142 -13.72 -2.35 34.99
C SER A 142 -13.43 -3.84 34.69
N GLU A 143 -14.20 -4.57 33.87
CA GLU A 143 -13.83 -5.95 33.47
C GLU A 143 -13.46 -6.17 31.99
N GLU A 144 -13.95 -5.36 31.04
CA GLU A 144 -13.72 -5.59 29.60
C GLU A 144 -12.72 -4.61 28.94
N ASP A 145 -12.69 -3.34 29.36
CA ASP A 145 -11.78 -2.32 28.82
C ASP A 145 -10.44 -2.29 29.55
N ASP A 146 -9.61 -3.28 29.26
CA ASP A 146 -8.45 -3.63 30.09
C ASP A 146 -7.23 -2.68 29.95
N GLY A 147 -7.44 -1.42 29.54
CA GLY A 147 -6.40 -0.40 29.38
C GLY A 147 -5.47 -0.62 28.18
N TRP A 148 -5.98 -1.24 27.12
CA TRP A 148 -5.27 -1.47 25.86
C TRP A 148 -6.03 -0.78 24.72
N PHE A 149 -5.31 -0.02 23.90
CA PHE A 149 -5.85 0.63 22.71
C PHE A 149 -4.89 0.43 21.54
N PHE A 150 -5.34 0.66 20.31
CA PHE A 150 -4.44 0.62 19.16
C PHE A 150 -4.70 1.75 18.17
N TYR A 151 -3.61 2.25 17.58
CA TYR A 151 -3.63 3.08 16.38
C TYR A 151 -3.73 2.19 15.14
N HIS A 152 -4.40 2.68 14.10
CA HIS A 152 -4.64 1.94 12.87
C HIS A 152 -4.34 2.79 11.63
N ASN A 153 -3.67 2.20 10.64
CA ASN A 153 -3.55 2.76 9.31
C ASN A 153 -3.52 1.64 8.27
N THR A 154 -4.35 1.79 7.24
CA THR A 154 -4.60 0.76 6.23
C THR A 154 -4.71 1.43 4.86
N GLY A 155 -4.29 0.75 3.80
CA GLY A 155 -4.20 1.35 2.48
C GLY A 155 -3.86 0.37 1.37
N VAL A 156 -3.57 0.92 0.20
CA VAL A 156 -3.07 0.17 -0.96
C VAL A 156 -1.78 0.82 -1.43
N ALA A 157 -0.77 0.00 -1.67
CA ALA A 157 0.42 0.40 -2.41
C ALA A 157 0.31 -0.10 -3.86
N MET A 158 0.60 0.80 -4.80
CA MET A 158 0.50 0.60 -6.24
C MET A 158 1.83 0.99 -6.87
N PHE A 159 2.44 0.12 -7.66
CA PHE A 159 3.78 0.28 -8.22
C PHE A 159 3.85 -0.01 -9.73
N GLU A 160 4.85 0.62 -10.35
CA GLU A 160 5.40 0.36 -11.68
C GLU A 160 6.75 -0.36 -11.57
N ASP A 161 7.08 -1.27 -12.49
CA ASP A 161 8.30 -2.10 -12.49
C ASP A 161 9.45 -1.53 -13.35
N ASN A 162 9.16 -0.50 -14.14
CA ASN A 162 10.00 0.01 -15.23
C ASN A 162 11.19 0.92 -14.83
N TRP A 163 11.36 1.23 -13.54
CA TRP A 163 12.40 2.14 -13.03
C TRP A 163 13.83 1.72 -13.49
N PRO A 164 14.69 2.68 -13.91
CA PRO A 164 14.59 4.14 -13.77
C PRO A 164 13.87 4.86 -14.93
N ILE A 165 13.26 4.14 -15.86
CA ILE A 165 12.66 4.71 -17.08
C ILE A 165 11.14 4.80 -16.94
N GLU A 166 10.53 5.81 -17.55
CA GLU A 166 9.06 5.91 -17.61
C GLU A 166 8.49 4.75 -18.46
N PRO A 167 7.39 4.10 -18.04
CA PRO A 167 6.71 3.03 -18.79
C PRO A 167 6.00 3.53 -20.08
N GLY A 168 5.87 4.85 -20.25
CA GLY A 168 5.13 5.44 -21.36
C GLY A 168 3.66 5.07 -21.35
N GLN A 169 3.23 4.24 -22.30
CA GLN A 169 1.82 3.82 -22.44
C GLN A 169 1.40 2.71 -21.46
N ASP A 170 2.35 2.08 -20.75
CA ASP A 170 2.09 1.03 -19.74
C ASP A 170 1.85 1.60 -18.32
N ASN A 171 1.79 2.94 -18.14
CA ASN A 171 1.62 3.59 -16.83
C ASN A 171 0.23 3.38 -16.20
N ASP A 172 -0.10 2.18 -15.77
CA ASP A 172 -1.37 1.80 -15.16
C ASP A 172 -1.29 1.60 -13.64
N LEU A 173 -0.07 1.66 -13.07
CA LEU A 173 0.25 1.50 -11.66
C LEU A 173 -0.27 0.17 -11.06
N ASN A 174 -0.39 -0.89 -11.87
CA ASN A 174 -0.83 -2.21 -11.40
C ASN A 174 0.26 -3.30 -11.42
N ASP A 175 1.51 -2.98 -11.79
CA ASP A 175 2.59 -3.96 -11.92
C ASP A 175 2.77 -4.81 -10.66
N VAL A 176 2.65 -4.17 -9.50
CA VAL A 176 2.34 -4.81 -8.22
C VAL A 176 1.32 -3.96 -7.46
N VAL A 177 0.26 -4.60 -6.98
CA VAL A 177 -0.73 -3.97 -6.10
C VAL A 177 -0.90 -4.83 -4.85
N PHE A 178 -0.74 -4.22 -3.69
CA PHE A 178 -0.98 -4.88 -2.41
C PHE A 178 -1.69 -3.98 -1.41
N GLU A 179 -2.58 -4.59 -0.63
CA GLU A 179 -3.15 -3.94 0.55
C GLU A 179 -2.15 -4.02 1.71
N TYR A 180 -2.14 -3.02 2.57
CA TYR A 180 -1.38 -3.06 3.82
C TYR A 180 -2.29 -2.68 4.99
N ASP A 181 -2.03 -3.26 6.15
CA ASP A 181 -2.75 -2.99 7.40
C ASP A 181 -1.71 -2.89 8.52
N LEU A 182 -1.62 -1.75 9.20
CA LEU A 182 -0.75 -1.55 10.36
C LEU A 182 -1.62 -1.25 11.59
N LYS A 183 -1.44 -2.04 12.64
CA LYS A 183 -2.05 -1.85 13.96
C LYS A 183 -0.94 -1.76 15.00
N VAL A 184 -0.86 -0.62 15.70
CA VAL A 184 0.11 -0.39 16.78
C VAL A 184 -0.62 -0.40 18.11
N THR A 185 -0.37 -1.44 18.90
CA THR A 185 -1.03 -1.68 20.18
C THR A 185 -0.23 -1.07 21.32
N GLU A 186 -0.93 -0.41 22.24
CA GLU A 186 -0.34 0.31 23.36
C GLU A 186 -1.12 0.08 24.66
N CYS A 187 -0.37 0.01 25.76
CA CYS A 187 -0.94 -0.03 27.10
C CYS A 187 -1.08 1.37 27.72
N GLN A 188 -2.22 1.61 28.37
CA GLN A 188 -2.56 2.82 29.11
C GLN A 188 -2.64 2.60 30.63
N ALA A 189 -2.76 1.34 31.09
CA ALA A 189 -2.98 1.01 32.50
C ALA A 189 -1.71 0.54 33.22
N GLU A 190 -1.32 1.24 34.28
CA GLU A 190 -0.05 1.03 35.00
C GLU A 190 0.12 -0.42 35.52
N LYS A 191 -0.97 -1.04 35.98
CA LYS A 191 -1.04 -2.45 36.40
C LYS A 191 -0.42 -3.44 35.40
N TRP A 192 -0.47 -3.14 34.10
CA TRP A 192 0.05 -4.04 33.06
C TRP A 192 1.53 -3.83 32.76
N PHE A 193 2.10 -2.66 33.10
CA PHE A 193 3.55 -2.46 33.10
C PHE A 193 4.19 -3.26 34.24
N GLU A 194 3.61 -3.20 35.45
CA GLU A 194 4.08 -3.98 36.61
C GLU A 194 3.97 -5.50 36.39
N ALA A 195 2.87 -5.95 35.76
CA ALA A 195 2.65 -7.35 35.42
C ALA A 195 3.46 -7.85 34.20
N GLY A 196 4.31 -7.01 33.59
CA GLY A 196 5.17 -7.39 32.47
C GLY A 196 4.43 -7.74 31.18
N GLN A 197 3.21 -7.25 30.97
CA GLN A 197 2.41 -7.57 29.77
C GLN A 197 2.83 -6.80 28.50
N GLY A 198 4.00 -6.15 28.50
CA GLY A 198 4.53 -5.41 27.35
C GLY A 198 4.67 -6.22 26.06
N TYR A 199 4.63 -7.56 26.11
CA TYR A 199 4.57 -8.43 24.93
C TYR A 199 3.34 -8.21 24.03
N LYS A 200 2.27 -7.58 24.54
CA LYS A 200 1.10 -7.16 23.76
C LYS A 200 1.31 -5.84 23.03
N GLU A 201 2.33 -5.06 23.39
CA GLU A 201 2.69 -3.82 22.71
C GLU A 201 3.49 -4.09 21.44
N GLY A 202 3.42 -3.15 20.50
CA GLY A 202 4.20 -3.18 19.27
C GLY A 202 3.33 -3.16 18.02
N LEU A 203 3.85 -3.69 16.92
CA LEU A 203 3.22 -3.62 15.60
C LEU A 203 2.67 -4.99 15.19
N LYS A 204 1.42 -5.00 14.70
CA LYS A 204 0.94 -6.00 13.74
C LYS A 204 0.86 -5.35 12.36
N LEU A 205 1.51 -5.95 11.37
CA LEU A 205 1.50 -5.59 9.96
C LEU A 205 0.92 -6.74 9.13
N THR A 206 0.07 -6.45 8.16
CA THR A 206 -0.21 -7.38 7.05
C THR A 206 0.10 -6.75 5.70
N LEU A 207 0.56 -7.57 4.74
CA LEU A 207 0.75 -7.23 3.33
C LEU A 207 0.00 -8.25 2.48
N ASP A 208 -1.02 -7.81 1.73
CA ASP A 208 -1.94 -8.68 1.00
C ASP A 208 -1.77 -8.48 -0.50
N ILE A 209 -1.25 -9.48 -1.21
CA ILE A 209 -1.06 -9.37 -2.67
C ILE A 209 -2.43 -9.42 -3.35
N ARG A 210 -2.84 -8.26 -3.88
CA ARG A 210 -4.11 -8.07 -4.59
C ARG A 210 -3.97 -8.34 -6.08
N ALA A 211 -2.93 -7.77 -6.71
CA ALA A 211 -2.69 -7.90 -8.15
C ALA A 211 -1.19 -7.81 -8.50
N LYS A 212 -0.85 -8.27 -9.70
CA LYS A 212 0.48 -8.15 -10.31
C LYS A 212 0.32 -8.16 -11.84
N GLY A 213 0.38 -7.00 -12.47
CA GLY A 213 0.45 -6.83 -13.94
C GLY A 213 1.86 -6.98 -14.50
N GLY A 214 2.88 -6.72 -13.67
CA GLY A 214 4.25 -6.59 -14.17
C GLY A 214 4.86 -7.93 -14.49
N ARG A 215 5.69 -7.98 -15.52
CA ARG A 215 6.46 -9.20 -15.83
C ARG A 215 7.64 -9.35 -14.88
N TYR A 216 8.26 -8.25 -14.47
CA TYR A 216 9.56 -8.24 -13.81
C TYR A 216 9.54 -8.38 -12.27
N PRO A 217 8.48 -8.02 -11.50
CA PRO A 217 8.48 -8.12 -10.04
C PRO A 217 8.59 -9.55 -9.53
N ILE A 218 9.48 -9.74 -8.56
CA ILE A 218 9.71 -11.01 -7.86
C ILE A 218 9.39 -10.95 -6.36
N LYS A 219 9.50 -9.75 -5.76
CA LYS A 219 9.23 -9.49 -4.33
C LYS A 219 8.52 -8.16 -4.14
N LEU A 220 7.80 -8.02 -3.02
CA LEU A 220 7.41 -6.75 -2.42
C LEU A 220 8.02 -6.63 -1.01
N GLY A 221 8.01 -5.44 -0.42
CA GLY A 221 8.50 -5.24 0.93
C GLY A 221 8.14 -3.88 1.54
N VAL A 222 8.58 -3.71 2.79
CA VAL A 222 8.52 -2.43 3.52
C VAL A 222 9.74 -2.28 4.41
N VAL A 223 10.30 -1.07 4.47
CA VAL A 223 11.25 -0.65 5.51
C VAL A 223 10.48 0.15 6.56
N LEU A 224 10.53 -0.27 7.81
CA LEU A 224 9.84 0.40 8.93
C LEU A 224 10.75 1.49 9.52
N GLY A 225 10.61 2.69 8.98
CA GLY A 225 11.41 3.86 9.32
C GLY A 225 11.35 4.20 10.83
N GLY A 226 12.47 4.64 11.40
CA GLY A 226 12.54 5.12 12.79
C GLY A 226 12.44 4.05 13.90
N LEU A 227 11.93 2.85 13.62
CA LEU A 227 11.88 1.74 14.58
C LEU A 227 13.27 1.07 14.69
N ASP A 228 14.03 1.37 15.75
CA ASP A 228 15.31 0.70 16.02
C ASP A 228 15.11 -0.71 16.62
N LYS A 229 15.92 -1.69 16.18
CA LYS A 229 15.93 -3.07 16.70
C LYS A 229 16.02 -3.17 18.23
N LYS A 230 16.61 -2.19 18.92
CA LYS A 230 16.70 -2.16 20.39
C LYS A 230 15.32 -2.15 21.06
N TYR A 231 14.28 -1.69 20.36
CA TYR A 231 12.90 -1.59 20.83
C TYR A 231 12.06 -2.85 20.60
N ILE A 232 12.54 -3.80 19.79
CA ILE A 232 11.86 -5.05 19.43
C ILE A 232 12.37 -6.18 20.34
N GLU A 233 11.45 -6.97 20.89
CA GLU A 233 11.76 -8.18 21.67
C GLU A 233 11.51 -9.46 20.87
N THR A 234 10.38 -9.53 20.17
CA THR A 234 9.92 -10.73 19.46
C THR A 234 9.48 -10.43 18.04
N VAL A 235 9.69 -11.37 17.13
CA VAL A 235 9.26 -11.27 15.73
C VAL A 235 8.57 -12.56 15.31
N ALA A 236 7.25 -12.51 15.15
CA ALA A 236 6.50 -13.59 14.52
C ALA A 236 6.19 -13.25 13.06
N THR A 237 6.31 -14.24 12.18
CA THR A 237 5.99 -14.14 10.75
C THR A 237 5.06 -15.27 10.36
N ARG A 238 4.01 -14.97 9.60
CA ARG A 238 3.02 -15.93 9.11
C ARG A 238 2.74 -15.67 7.63
N ILE A 239 2.46 -16.74 6.90
CA ILE A 239 1.94 -16.68 5.53
C ILE A 239 0.54 -17.28 5.57
N LEU A 240 -0.43 -16.51 5.09
CA LEU A 240 -1.86 -16.79 5.15
C LEU A 240 -2.46 -16.71 3.74
N LEU A 241 -3.54 -17.45 3.50
CA LEU A 241 -4.48 -17.14 2.43
C LEU A 241 -5.67 -16.39 3.06
N LYS A 242 -5.81 -15.10 2.75
CA LYS A 242 -6.96 -14.26 3.09
C LYS A 242 -8.07 -14.55 2.08
N GLU A 243 -9.01 -15.42 2.42
CA GLU A 243 -10.13 -15.80 1.57
C GLU A 243 -11.31 -14.83 1.75
N GLY A 244 -12.32 -14.94 0.88
CA GLY A 244 -13.56 -14.18 1.01
C GLY A 244 -14.28 -14.43 2.35
N GLN A 245 -15.06 -13.45 2.78
CA GLN A 245 -15.87 -13.50 4.02
C GLN A 245 -15.05 -13.65 5.32
N GLY A 246 -13.79 -13.22 5.33
CA GLY A 246 -12.96 -13.19 6.55
C GLY A 246 -12.39 -14.56 6.98
N LYS A 247 -12.45 -15.56 6.10
CA LYS A 247 -11.76 -16.84 6.32
C LYS A 247 -10.27 -16.68 6.05
N GLU A 248 -9.43 -17.17 6.96
CA GLU A 248 -7.99 -17.26 6.76
C GLU A 248 -7.52 -18.71 6.86
N THR A 249 -6.62 -19.11 5.95
CA THR A 249 -5.93 -20.41 6.02
C THR A 249 -4.43 -20.18 6.23
N GLU A 250 -3.86 -20.70 7.33
CA GLU A 250 -2.42 -20.62 7.57
C GLU A 250 -1.64 -21.59 6.67
N LEU A 251 -0.59 -21.07 6.02
CA LEU A 251 0.23 -21.77 5.04
C LEU A 251 1.67 -21.97 5.53
N ALA A 252 2.17 -21.07 6.37
CA ALA A 252 3.43 -21.20 7.10
C ALA A 252 3.49 -20.23 8.29
N THR A 253 4.35 -20.53 9.26
CA THR A 253 4.67 -19.67 10.41
C THR A 253 6.14 -19.82 10.80
N GLY A 254 6.72 -18.82 11.44
CA GLY A 254 8.09 -18.87 11.95
C GLY A 254 8.55 -17.57 12.62
N GLU A 255 9.72 -17.62 13.25
CA GLU A 255 10.39 -16.48 13.87
C GLU A 255 11.35 -15.83 12.87
N MET A 256 11.25 -14.51 12.66
CA MET A 256 11.97 -13.72 11.63
C MET A 256 11.77 -14.17 10.16
N LYS A 257 11.39 -15.42 9.89
CA LYS A 257 11.17 -15.99 8.56
C LYS A 257 10.02 -17.00 8.59
N ALA A 258 9.14 -16.91 7.60
CA ALA A 258 8.19 -17.96 7.24
C ALA A 258 8.39 -18.35 5.77
N GLU A 259 8.26 -19.64 5.45
CA GLU A 259 8.40 -20.15 4.09
C GLU A 259 7.32 -21.18 3.80
N MET A 260 6.44 -20.85 2.85
CA MET A 260 5.36 -21.71 2.39
C MET A 260 5.93 -22.79 1.46
N PRO A 261 5.75 -24.08 1.78
CA PRO A 261 6.10 -25.16 0.87
C PRO A 261 5.40 -25.01 -0.47
N GLN A 262 6.07 -25.37 -1.55
CA GLN A 262 5.52 -25.23 -2.90
C GLN A 262 4.21 -26.03 -3.04
N GLN A 263 3.10 -25.35 -3.32
CA GLN A 263 1.75 -25.95 -3.34
C GLN A 263 0.83 -25.30 -4.37
N GLN A 264 -0.32 -25.93 -4.67
CA GLN A 264 -1.27 -25.43 -5.66
C GLN A 264 -2.18 -24.35 -5.06
N LEU A 265 -2.06 -23.11 -5.55
CA LEU A 265 -2.94 -21.98 -5.24
C LEU A 265 -3.21 -21.20 -6.53
N PHE A 266 -4.40 -20.61 -6.66
CA PHE A 266 -4.80 -19.86 -7.87
C PHE A 266 -4.66 -20.67 -9.18
N GLY A 267 -4.87 -22.00 -9.10
CA GLY A 267 -4.74 -22.93 -10.22
C GLY A 267 -3.31 -23.19 -10.72
N LYS A 268 -2.28 -22.71 -9.99
CA LYS A 268 -0.86 -22.86 -10.35
C LYS A 268 -0.02 -23.24 -9.13
N SER A 269 1.21 -23.68 -9.39
CA SER A 269 2.17 -23.97 -8.32
C SER A 269 2.74 -22.66 -7.76
N GLN A 270 2.45 -22.34 -6.50
CA GLN A 270 2.93 -21.15 -5.80
C GLN A 270 4.01 -21.49 -4.79
N PHE A 271 4.91 -20.53 -4.54
CA PHE A 271 5.80 -20.48 -3.38
C PHE A 271 5.68 -19.10 -2.73
N CYS A 272 6.00 -18.99 -1.45
CA CYS A 272 6.03 -17.71 -0.75
C CYS A 272 7.05 -17.78 0.38
N LYS A 273 7.84 -16.72 0.57
CA LYS A 273 8.80 -16.62 1.66
C LYS A 273 8.81 -15.21 2.20
N VAL A 274 8.51 -15.06 3.48
CA VAL A 274 8.58 -13.79 4.21
C VAL A 274 9.85 -13.80 5.05
N THR A 275 10.61 -12.71 5.00
CA THR A 275 11.79 -12.48 5.84
C THR A 275 11.74 -11.10 6.46
N VAL A 276 12.08 -11.01 7.74
CA VAL A 276 12.30 -9.78 8.49
C VAL A 276 13.79 -9.72 8.82
N ASP A 277 14.44 -8.62 8.46
CA ASP A 277 15.81 -8.31 8.86
C ASP A 277 15.78 -7.08 9.78
N THR A 278 16.47 -7.15 10.91
CA THR A 278 16.58 -6.07 11.90
C THR A 278 18.04 -5.70 12.19
N GLU A 279 19.02 -6.23 11.46
CA GLU A 279 20.43 -6.11 11.83
C GLU A 279 20.96 -4.68 11.73
N HIS A 280 20.51 -3.91 10.73
CA HIS A 280 21.10 -2.64 10.31
C HIS A 280 20.27 -1.37 10.65
N GLY A 281 19.31 -1.48 11.58
CA GLY A 281 18.50 -0.34 12.06
C GLY A 281 17.01 -0.60 11.90
N SER A 282 16.36 0.19 11.05
CA SER A 282 14.95 0.01 10.66
C SER A 282 14.70 -1.39 10.06
N PRO A 283 13.69 -2.14 10.55
CA PRO A 283 13.34 -3.45 10.01
C PRO A 283 13.04 -3.41 8.52
N VAL A 284 13.64 -4.33 7.77
CA VAL A 284 13.35 -4.57 6.35
C VAL A 284 12.56 -5.86 6.24
N ILE A 285 11.32 -5.75 5.78
CA ILE A 285 10.40 -6.87 5.60
C ILE A 285 10.25 -7.14 4.11
N ILE A 286 10.51 -8.37 3.67
CA ILE A 286 10.45 -8.79 2.27
C ILE A 286 9.52 -9.99 2.14
N MET A 287 8.60 -9.93 1.18
CA MET A 287 7.74 -11.02 0.74
C MET A 287 8.14 -11.43 -0.68
N ASP A 288 8.74 -12.61 -0.80
CA ASP A 288 9.21 -13.24 -2.04
C ASP A 288 8.17 -14.26 -2.52
N GLY A 289 7.92 -14.32 -3.83
CA GLY A 289 6.87 -15.18 -4.40
C GLY A 289 6.12 -14.59 -5.60
N LEU A 290 6.26 -13.30 -5.89
CA LEU A 290 5.52 -12.63 -6.98
C LEU A 290 5.76 -13.29 -8.34
N SER A 291 6.94 -13.86 -8.58
CA SER A 291 7.29 -14.55 -9.82
C SER A 291 6.47 -15.81 -10.12
N ALA A 292 5.77 -16.38 -9.12
CA ALA A 292 4.89 -17.53 -9.30
C ALA A 292 3.42 -17.14 -9.54
N LEU A 293 3.05 -15.88 -9.28
CA LEU A 293 1.69 -15.38 -9.45
C LEU A 293 1.37 -15.01 -10.90
N GLY A 294 0.17 -15.37 -11.34
CA GLY A 294 -0.32 -15.05 -12.68
C GLY A 294 0.36 -15.84 -13.80
N ASP A 295 0.40 -15.28 -15.00
CA ASP A 295 1.29 -15.67 -16.09
C ASP A 295 1.71 -14.45 -16.91
N ASN A 296 2.65 -14.62 -17.83
CA ASN A 296 3.23 -13.53 -18.61
C ASN A 296 2.33 -13.01 -19.76
N THR A 297 1.04 -13.37 -19.77
CA THR A 297 0.05 -13.02 -20.81
C THR A 297 -1.17 -12.31 -20.24
N ASN A 298 -1.78 -12.87 -19.18
CA ASN A 298 -2.99 -12.34 -18.53
C ASN A 298 -2.75 -11.91 -17.08
N PHE A 299 -1.51 -12.12 -16.59
CA PHE A 299 -1.03 -11.62 -15.31
C PHE A 299 -1.86 -12.09 -14.12
N PHE A 300 -1.83 -11.38 -12.99
CA PHE A 300 -2.58 -11.75 -11.78
C PHE A 300 -3.56 -10.63 -11.41
N GLN A 301 -4.85 -10.86 -11.66
CA GLN A 301 -5.95 -9.95 -11.31
C GLN A 301 -5.87 -8.54 -11.94
N THR A 302 -5.20 -8.36 -13.09
CA THR A 302 -5.12 -7.09 -13.84
C THR A 302 -5.80 -7.15 -15.21
N THR A 303 -5.79 -8.29 -15.91
CA THR A 303 -6.30 -8.35 -17.29
C THR A 303 -7.81 -8.55 -17.37
N LYS A 304 -8.48 -7.69 -18.15
CA LYS A 304 -9.94 -7.73 -18.37
C LYS A 304 -10.39 -9.05 -19.00
N GLY A 305 -11.40 -9.69 -18.39
CA GLY A 305 -11.87 -11.02 -18.79
C GLY A 305 -11.13 -12.20 -18.13
N PHE A 306 -10.03 -11.94 -17.41
CA PHE A 306 -9.26 -12.95 -16.65
C PHE A 306 -9.23 -12.68 -15.13
N ILE A 307 -9.99 -11.68 -14.67
CA ILE A 307 -10.24 -11.42 -13.25
C ILE A 307 -11.06 -12.57 -12.66
N ASN A 308 -10.61 -13.13 -11.53
CA ASN A 308 -11.36 -14.08 -10.73
C ASN A 308 -12.00 -13.35 -9.52
N PRO A 309 -13.32 -13.11 -9.49
CA PRO A 309 -13.98 -12.45 -8.37
C PRO A 309 -13.99 -13.34 -7.12
N GLY A 310 -13.80 -12.74 -5.94
CA GLY A 310 -13.72 -13.44 -4.67
C GLY A 310 -12.46 -14.29 -4.49
N GLN A 311 -11.48 -14.16 -5.39
CA GLN A 311 -10.19 -14.85 -5.24
C GLN A 311 -9.44 -14.29 -4.02
N GLY A 312 -9.06 -15.18 -3.10
CA GLY A 312 -8.32 -14.79 -1.92
C GLY A 312 -6.95 -14.18 -2.23
N MET A 313 -6.44 -13.39 -1.29
CA MET A 313 -5.12 -12.75 -1.38
C MET A 313 -4.10 -13.57 -0.60
N LEU A 314 -2.89 -13.68 -1.14
CA LEU A 314 -1.75 -14.23 -0.40
C LEU A 314 -1.25 -13.13 0.55
N ARG A 315 -1.30 -13.41 1.85
CA ARG A 315 -1.03 -12.46 2.95
C ARG A 315 0.27 -12.83 3.66
N ALA A 316 1.17 -11.86 3.82
CA ALA A 316 2.19 -11.90 4.86
C ALA A 316 1.63 -11.20 6.10
N GLU A 317 1.75 -11.83 7.28
CA GLU A 317 1.48 -11.21 8.57
C GLU A 317 2.76 -11.19 9.39
N ILE A 318 3.10 -10.02 9.95
CA ILE A 318 4.30 -9.81 10.76
C ILE A 318 3.87 -9.16 12.08
N ILE A 319 4.34 -9.70 13.20
CA ILE A 319 4.14 -9.13 14.53
C ILE A 319 5.52 -8.80 15.10
N LEU A 320 5.77 -7.52 15.40
CA LEU A 320 6.99 -7.02 16.04
C LEU A 320 6.65 -6.61 17.47
N GLY A 321 6.74 -7.58 18.40
CA GLY A 321 6.46 -7.36 19.81
C GLY A 321 7.51 -6.45 20.44
N ALA A 322 7.05 -5.43 21.15
CA ALA A 322 7.90 -4.44 21.80
C ALA A 322 8.60 -5.02 23.04
N LYS A 323 9.77 -4.50 23.38
CA LYS A 323 10.38 -4.73 24.71
C LYS A 323 9.49 -4.19 25.80
N VAL A 324 9.43 -4.90 26.93
CA VAL A 324 8.72 -4.44 28.12
C VAL A 324 9.31 -3.10 28.57
N ARG A 325 8.49 -2.04 28.60
CA ARG A 325 8.91 -0.66 28.88
C ARG A 325 9.80 -0.51 30.12
N THR A 326 9.49 -1.23 31.20
CA THR A 326 10.25 -1.20 32.46
C THR A 326 11.69 -1.73 32.36
N SER A 327 12.05 -2.37 31.24
CA SER A 327 13.44 -2.76 30.92
C SER A 327 14.24 -1.67 30.19
N LEU A 328 13.60 -0.58 29.77
CA LEU A 328 14.19 0.49 28.98
C LEU A 328 14.39 1.77 29.81
N THR A 329 15.43 2.52 29.48
CA THR A 329 15.63 3.91 29.94
C THR A 329 14.99 4.95 29.01
N GLU A 330 14.46 4.50 27.87
CA GLU A 330 13.96 5.31 26.74
C GLU A 330 12.56 4.81 26.31
N ASP A 331 11.72 4.43 27.28
CA ASP A 331 10.40 3.83 27.06
C ASP A 331 9.44 4.74 26.27
N LEU A 332 9.45 6.05 26.54
CA LEU A 332 8.68 7.02 25.77
C LEU A 332 9.16 7.16 24.32
N ASP A 333 10.43 6.88 24.03
CA ASP A 333 10.97 6.94 22.67
C ASP A 333 10.72 5.65 21.88
N GLN A 334 10.67 4.49 22.55
CA GLN A 334 10.08 3.26 21.99
C GLN A 334 8.64 3.52 21.55
N LEU A 335 7.82 4.10 22.43
CA LEU A 335 6.40 4.36 22.17
C LEU A 335 6.22 5.30 20.98
N LYS A 336 7.01 6.39 20.91
CA LYS A 336 7.03 7.30 19.76
C LYS A 336 7.45 6.57 18.47
N ALA A 337 8.47 5.71 18.52
CA ALA A 337 8.96 4.99 17.34
C ALA A 337 7.88 4.06 16.75
N TYR A 338 7.15 3.32 17.60
CA TYR A 338 6.02 2.51 17.14
C TYR A 338 4.85 3.39 16.62
N ARG A 339 4.45 4.46 17.35
CA ARG A 339 3.43 5.42 16.88
C ARG A 339 3.75 6.02 15.52
N ALA A 340 5.00 6.40 15.30
CA ALA A 340 5.46 7.05 14.08
C ALA A 340 5.34 6.15 12.84
N LEU A 341 5.22 4.82 12.99
CA LEU A 341 4.88 3.92 11.88
C LEU A 341 3.43 4.11 11.39
N ILE A 342 2.54 4.66 12.23
CA ILE A 342 1.16 5.00 11.88
C ILE A 342 1.04 6.48 11.54
N THR A 343 1.57 7.37 12.38
CA THR A 343 1.27 8.81 12.35
C THR A 343 2.15 9.60 11.38
N ASP A 344 3.33 9.09 11.03
CA ASP A 344 4.19 9.63 9.99
C ASP A 344 4.33 8.62 8.84
N THR A 345 3.65 8.94 7.74
CA THR A 345 3.59 8.13 6.53
C THR A 345 4.97 7.78 5.95
N HIS A 346 5.99 8.61 6.18
CA HIS A 346 7.37 8.41 5.68
C HIS A 346 8.10 7.23 6.33
N ASN A 347 7.60 6.72 7.46
CA ASN A 347 8.13 5.50 8.09
C ASN A 347 7.55 4.21 7.49
N GLN A 348 6.59 4.32 6.58
CA GLN A 348 6.02 3.18 5.84
C GLN A 348 6.65 3.10 4.44
N ASN A 349 7.95 2.81 4.39
CA ASN A 349 8.72 2.83 3.16
C ASN A 349 8.51 1.53 2.34
N PHE A 350 7.39 1.46 1.63
CA PHE A 350 7.04 0.35 0.75
C PHE A 350 7.90 0.30 -0.51
N PHE A 351 8.17 -0.91 -1.01
CA PHE A 351 8.94 -1.13 -2.22
C PHE A 351 8.61 -2.45 -2.93
N ILE A 352 9.08 -2.58 -4.17
CA ILE A 352 9.12 -3.83 -4.93
C ILE A 352 10.54 -4.15 -5.42
N VAL A 353 10.80 -5.42 -5.74
CA VAL A 353 12.09 -5.86 -6.30
C VAL A 353 11.84 -6.60 -7.62
N THR A 354 12.56 -6.21 -8.66
CA THR A 354 12.50 -6.85 -9.98
C THR A 354 13.44 -8.05 -10.12
N ASN A 355 13.28 -8.85 -11.16
CA ASN A 355 14.15 -9.99 -11.48
C ASN A 355 15.61 -9.60 -11.82
N THR A 356 15.88 -8.31 -12.02
CA THR A 356 17.25 -7.76 -12.15
C THR A 356 17.83 -7.27 -10.81
N ASN A 357 17.12 -7.51 -9.70
CA ASN A 357 17.42 -7.03 -8.34
C ASN A 357 17.46 -5.50 -8.19
N LYS A 358 16.73 -4.76 -9.02
CA LYS A 358 16.44 -3.35 -8.75
C LYS A 358 15.34 -3.24 -7.70
N GLU A 359 15.56 -2.39 -6.70
CA GLU A 359 14.59 -2.07 -5.66
C GLU A 359 13.91 -0.74 -6.00
N ILE A 360 12.59 -0.71 -6.05
CA ILE A 360 11.78 0.43 -6.52
C ILE A 360 10.88 0.89 -5.38
N HIS A 361 11.06 2.14 -4.96
CA HIS A 361 10.30 2.76 -3.87
C HIS A 361 9.41 3.90 -4.39
N MET A 362 8.58 4.44 -3.50
CA MET A 362 7.82 5.67 -3.74
C MET A 362 8.74 6.90 -3.72
N LYS A 363 8.26 8.03 -4.26
CA LYS A 363 9.01 9.31 -4.32
C LYS A 363 9.60 9.72 -2.97
N GLY A 364 10.88 10.10 -2.97
CA GLY A 364 11.59 10.66 -1.81
C GLY A 364 12.09 9.62 -0.81
N TYR A 365 11.58 8.39 -0.84
CA TYR A 365 12.03 7.32 0.04
C TYR A 365 13.40 6.80 -0.38
N ARG A 366 14.22 6.43 0.61
CA ARG A 366 15.56 5.85 0.34
C ARG A 366 15.46 4.36 0.04
N PRO A 367 16.35 3.82 -0.82
CA PRO A 367 16.53 2.37 -0.94
C PRO A 367 16.83 1.74 0.42
N SER A 368 16.46 0.47 0.62
CA SER A 368 16.96 -0.27 1.78
C SER A 368 18.49 -0.43 1.68
N TYR A 369 19.14 -0.72 2.81
CA TYR A 369 20.60 -0.97 2.83
C TYR A 369 21.01 -2.21 2.03
N LEU A 370 20.05 -3.06 1.62
CA LEU A 370 20.29 -4.23 0.79
C LEU A 370 20.54 -3.85 -0.68
N TYR A 371 20.03 -2.71 -1.15
CA TYR A 371 20.15 -2.28 -2.54
C TYR A 371 21.28 -1.27 -2.75
N THR A 372 22.50 -1.80 -2.90
CA THR A 372 23.74 -1.00 -3.01
C THR A 372 23.96 -0.30 -4.35
N ASN A 373 23.17 -0.63 -5.38
CA ASN A 373 23.41 -0.16 -6.76
C ASN A 373 22.61 1.09 -7.14
N TYR A 374 21.74 1.59 -6.25
CA TYR A 374 20.84 2.72 -6.52
C TYR A 374 21.52 3.91 -7.21
N GLU A 375 22.68 4.38 -6.73
CA GLU A 375 23.37 5.55 -7.31
C GLU A 375 23.84 5.32 -8.76
N ALA A 376 24.17 4.08 -9.13
CA ALA A 376 24.55 3.72 -10.50
C ALA A 376 23.33 3.52 -11.41
N ASP A 377 22.29 2.86 -10.91
CA ASP A 377 21.06 2.58 -11.69
C ASP A 377 20.17 3.82 -11.85
N SER A 378 20.30 4.82 -10.97
CA SER A 378 19.57 6.10 -10.99
C SER A 378 20.25 7.23 -11.79
N ALA A 379 21.50 6.99 -12.22
CA ALA A 379 22.43 8.03 -12.65
C ALA A 379 21.94 8.83 -13.87
N GLY A 380 21.58 10.09 -13.64
CA GLY A 380 21.12 11.00 -14.69
C GLY A 380 19.63 10.95 -15.01
N GLU A 381 18.86 10.03 -14.42
CA GLU A 381 17.42 9.89 -14.65
C GLU A 381 16.58 10.62 -13.58
N MET A 382 17.04 10.63 -12.33
CA MET A 382 16.29 11.19 -11.20
C MET A 382 16.40 12.73 -11.09
N MET A 383 15.45 13.31 -10.38
CA MET A 383 15.49 14.69 -9.87
C MET A 383 16.56 14.81 -8.77
N GLU A 384 17.31 15.91 -8.78
CA GLU A 384 18.41 16.12 -7.83
C GLU A 384 17.90 16.11 -6.37
N GLY A 385 18.48 15.23 -5.55
CA GLY A 385 18.13 15.10 -4.12
C GLY A 385 16.80 14.40 -3.82
N VAL A 386 16.02 13.97 -4.83
CA VAL A 386 14.72 13.31 -4.64
C VAL A 386 14.74 11.90 -5.26
N PRO A 387 14.96 10.84 -4.45
CA PRO A 387 14.94 9.47 -4.93
C PRO A 387 13.62 9.07 -5.57
N TYR A 388 13.68 8.13 -6.53
CA TYR A 388 12.50 7.53 -7.20
C TYR A 388 11.49 8.55 -7.77
N CYS A 389 12.01 9.72 -8.15
CA CYS A 389 11.28 10.79 -8.81
C CYS A 389 12.13 11.26 -9.99
N ASN A 390 11.59 11.22 -11.21
CA ASN A 390 12.35 11.69 -12.36
C ASN A 390 12.30 13.22 -12.49
N LYS A 391 13.02 13.76 -13.48
CA LYS A 391 13.11 15.20 -13.75
C LYS A 391 11.79 15.89 -14.11
N ASN A 392 10.79 15.16 -14.59
CA ASN A 392 9.44 15.64 -14.90
C ASN A 392 8.50 15.54 -13.67
N GLY A 393 8.95 14.89 -12.59
CA GLY A 393 8.18 14.61 -11.40
C GLY A 393 7.42 13.28 -11.41
N PHE A 394 7.65 12.42 -12.41
CA PHE A 394 7.08 11.06 -12.48
C PHE A 394 7.57 10.19 -11.31
N VAL A 395 6.71 9.27 -10.86
CA VAL A 395 6.96 8.37 -9.73
C VAL A 395 6.51 6.95 -10.07
N TRP A 396 7.24 5.95 -9.58
CA TRP A 396 6.95 4.52 -9.82
C TRP A 396 6.17 3.85 -8.70
N GLY A 397 5.71 4.62 -7.71
CA GLY A 397 4.97 4.07 -6.57
C GLY A 397 4.14 5.14 -5.89
N ILE A 398 2.87 4.82 -5.64
CA ILE A 398 1.94 5.65 -4.86
C ILE A 398 1.28 4.84 -3.76
N LYS A 399 0.83 5.55 -2.72
CA LYS A 399 0.04 4.99 -1.63
C LYS A 399 -1.30 5.69 -1.57
N VAL A 400 -2.38 4.91 -1.52
CA VAL A 400 -3.76 5.39 -1.57
C VAL A 400 -4.60 4.75 -0.46
N PRO A 401 -5.76 5.33 -0.07
CA PRO A 401 -6.61 4.74 0.96
C PRO A 401 -7.09 3.33 0.60
N VAL A 402 -7.43 2.53 1.62
CA VAL A 402 -7.89 1.15 1.40
C VAL A 402 -9.22 1.14 0.64
N GLY A 403 -9.41 0.14 -0.21
CA GLY A 403 -10.58 0.02 -1.10
C GLY A 403 -10.49 0.82 -2.41
N VAL A 404 -9.49 1.68 -2.60
CA VAL A 404 -9.18 2.25 -3.92
C VAL A 404 -8.77 1.11 -4.86
N LYS A 405 -9.35 1.09 -6.06
CA LYS A 405 -9.23 0.00 -7.04
C LYS A 405 -8.01 0.23 -7.93
N HIS A 406 -7.33 -0.82 -8.38
CA HIS A 406 -6.28 -0.68 -9.39
C HIS A 406 -6.90 -0.64 -10.80
N ALA A 407 -6.18 -0.04 -11.74
CA ALA A 407 -6.57 -0.04 -13.16
C ALA A 407 -6.51 -1.45 -13.75
N TYR A 408 -7.27 -1.69 -14.83
CA TYR A 408 -7.01 -2.84 -15.70
C TYR A 408 -5.66 -2.67 -16.40
N GLU A 409 -5.03 -3.80 -16.73
CA GLU A 409 -3.85 -3.92 -17.57
C GLU A 409 -3.90 -2.97 -18.79
N LYS A 410 -2.86 -2.14 -18.96
CA LYS A 410 -2.70 -1.15 -20.06
C LYS A 410 -3.72 -0.03 -20.09
N VAL A 411 -4.41 0.21 -18.98
CA VAL A 411 -5.28 1.38 -18.83
C VAL A 411 -4.55 2.42 -17.99
N LEU A 412 -4.00 3.44 -18.66
CA LEU A 412 -3.29 4.55 -18.03
C LEU A 412 -3.98 5.03 -16.75
N PHE A 413 -3.20 5.26 -15.69
CA PHE A 413 -3.75 5.53 -14.37
C PHE A 413 -4.62 6.80 -14.33
N ASP A 414 -4.24 7.86 -15.06
CA ASP A 414 -5.04 9.08 -15.19
C ASP A 414 -6.27 8.91 -16.10
N ASN A 415 -6.32 7.86 -16.92
CA ASN A 415 -7.53 7.44 -17.61
C ASN A 415 -8.49 6.71 -16.66
N ALA A 416 -7.97 5.87 -15.76
CA ALA A 416 -8.74 5.16 -14.74
C ALA A 416 -9.24 6.11 -13.63
N TYR A 417 -8.46 7.15 -13.31
CA TYR A 417 -8.75 8.20 -12.33
C TYR A 417 -8.64 9.60 -12.97
N PRO A 418 -9.68 10.07 -13.70
CA PRO A 418 -9.63 11.31 -14.48
C PRO A 418 -9.25 12.57 -13.68
N GLU A 419 -9.55 12.59 -12.39
CA GLU A 419 -9.29 13.72 -11.50
C GLU A 419 -7.85 13.76 -10.96
N PHE A 420 -7.10 12.65 -11.04
CA PHE A 420 -5.72 12.53 -10.55
C PHE A 420 -4.80 13.59 -11.16
N ARG A 421 -4.90 13.84 -12.46
CA ARG A 421 -4.08 14.83 -13.18
C ARG A 421 -4.27 16.25 -12.64
N ALA A 422 -5.50 16.62 -12.27
CA ALA A 422 -5.78 17.93 -11.68
C ALA A 422 -5.27 18.03 -10.23
N TRP A 423 -5.37 16.94 -9.45
CA TRP A 423 -4.79 16.88 -8.10
C TRP A 423 -3.25 17.06 -8.12
N VAL A 424 -2.52 16.32 -8.95
CA VAL A 424 -1.04 16.44 -9.01
C VAL A 424 -0.57 17.77 -9.60
N THR A 425 -1.25 18.32 -10.61
CA THR A 425 -0.86 19.60 -11.24
C THR A 425 -1.26 20.83 -10.42
N SER A 426 -2.30 20.74 -9.58
CA SER A 426 -2.68 21.79 -8.60
C SER A 426 -1.83 21.76 -7.32
N ASN A 427 -0.81 20.90 -7.25
CA ASN A 427 -0.01 20.63 -6.05
C ASN A 427 -0.89 20.19 -4.85
N GLY A 428 -1.90 19.35 -5.09
CA GLY A 428 -2.77 18.77 -4.08
C GLY A 428 -3.86 19.72 -3.55
N ALA A 429 -4.07 20.87 -4.19
CA ALA A 429 -5.11 21.81 -3.79
C ALA A 429 -6.52 21.33 -4.19
N ASP A 430 -6.66 20.88 -5.45
CA ASP A 430 -7.92 20.44 -6.05
C ASP A 430 -8.07 18.91 -5.96
N ASN A 431 -9.31 18.41 -6.02
CA ASN A 431 -9.66 16.98 -6.13
C ASN A 431 -8.95 16.06 -5.11
N LYS A 432 -8.95 16.44 -3.82
CA LYS A 432 -8.29 15.66 -2.73
C LYS A 432 -8.88 14.25 -2.53
N ASP A 433 -10.06 14.02 -3.09
CA ASP A 433 -10.86 12.81 -3.10
C ASP A 433 -10.86 12.10 -4.48
N TRP A 434 -9.96 12.44 -5.41
CA TRP A 434 -9.88 11.88 -6.77
C TRP A 434 -10.01 10.35 -6.85
N TYR A 435 -9.52 9.64 -5.83
CA TYR A 435 -9.56 8.17 -5.72
C TYR A 435 -10.95 7.59 -5.41
N LEU A 436 -11.91 8.43 -5.02
CA LEU A 436 -13.33 8.07 -4.86
C LEU A 436 -14.09 8.12 -6.20
N HIS A 437 -13.50 8.70 -7.25
CA HIS A 437 -14.14 8.95 -8.56
C HIS A 437 -13.50 8.16 -9.73
N PRO A 438 -13.33 6.82 -9.64
CA PRO A 438 -12.80 6.02 -10.74
C PRO A 438 -13.77 5.92 -11.93
N ALA A 439 -13.22 5.82 -13.13
CA ALA A 439 -13.95 5.34 -14.29
C ALA A 439 -14.20 3.82 -14.16
N ALA A 440 -15.43 3.43 -13.83
CA ALA A 440 -15.77 2.06 -13.42
C ALA A 440 -15.39 0.97 -14.44
N GLU A 441 -15.44 1.26 -15.75
CA GLU A 441 -15.08 0.31 -16.81
C GLU A 441 -13.57 0.09 -16.99
N LYS A 442 -12.75 0.89 -16.28
CA LYS A 442 -11.28 0.97 -16.34
C LYS A 442 -10.56 0.46 -15.09
N VAL A 443 -11.30 0.18 -14.01
CA VAL A 443 -10.74 -0.34 -12.75
C VAL A 443 -11.25 -1.75 -12.42
N VAL A 444 -10.49 -2.49 -11.63
CA VAL A 444 -10.81 -3.86 -11.23
C VAL A 444 -11.69 -3.88 -9.99
N GLU A 445 -12.80 -4.63 -10.04
CA GLU A 445 -13.62 -5.02 -8.89
C GLU A 445 -13.53 -6.54 -8.74
N ALA A 446 -12.95 -7.04 -7.64
CA ALA A 446 -12.71 -8.48 -7.48
C ALA A 446 -12.75 -9.03 -6.04
N TRP A 447 -13.01 -8.22 -5.01
CA TRP A 447 -13.05 -8.64 -3.60
C TRP A 447 -14.19 -7.94 -2.84
#